data_AF-A0A2V7TTU8-F1
#
_entry.id   AF-A0A2V7TTU8-F1
#
_cell.length_a   1.000
_cell.length_b   1.000
_cell.length_c   1.000
_cell.angle_alpha   90.00
_cell.angle_beta   90.00
_cell.angle_gamma   90.00
#
_symmetry.space_group_name_H-M   'P 1'
#
loop_
_entity.id
_entity.type
_entity.pdbx_description
1 polymer ?
#
loop_
_entity_poly.entity_id
_entity_poly.type
_entity_poly.pdbx_seq_one_letter_code
_entity_poly.pdbx_strand_id
1 'polypeptide(L)' 'MPGVRLTAESVARLRPCSGKRAETYFDRAKGAPPGFALRVTATGARTYYLIYRSSGSEKKSFLWVGDATRMSLADAR' A
#
# COMPACT_ATOMS: atom_id res chain seq x y z
N MET A 1 -10.20 1.92 3.96
CA MET A 1 -9.03 1.26 3.36
C MET A 1 -8.93 -0.12 3.99
N PRO A 2 -9.12 -1.20 3.23
CA PRO A 2 -9.04 -2.56 3.75
C PRO A 2 -7.64 -2.85 4.29
N GLY A 3 -7.56 -3.69 5.33
CA GLY A 3 -6.30 -4.26 5.78
C GLY A 3 -6.17 -5.69 5.28
N VAL A 4 -5.02 -6.03 4.72
CA VAL A 4 -4.72 -7.32 4.09
C VAL A 4 -3.30 -7.72 4.49
N ARG A 5 -3.06 -9.01 4.73
CA ARG A 5 -1.68 -9.50 4.86
C ARG A 5 -1.04 -9.48 3.47
N LEU A 6 -0.11 -8.57 3.22
CA LEU A 6 0.54 -8.52 1.91
C LEU A 6 1.53 -9.69 1.77
N THR A 7 1.52 -10.32 0.61
CA THR A 7 2.51 -11.28 0.12
C THR A 7 2.85 -10.88 -1.32
N ALA A 8 3.95 -11.40 -1.88
CA ALA A 8 4.26 -11.16 -3.29
C ALA A 8 3.08 -11.56 -4.21
N GLU A 9 2.42 -12.67 -3.87
CA GLU A 9 1.25 -13.18 -4.58
C GLU A 9 0.03 -12.25 -4.44
N SER A 10 -0.25 -11.72 -3.23
CA SER A 10 -1.37 -10.79 -3.06
C SER A 10 -1.11 -9.46 -3.77
N VAL A 11 0.13 -8.95 -3.75
CA VAL A 11 0.52 -7.73 -4.48
C VAL A 11 0.20 -7.88 -5.97
N ALA A 12 0.50 -9.05 -6.55
CA ALA A 12 0.21 -9.33 -7.95
C ALA A 12 -1.30 -9.41 -8.25
N ARG A 13 -2.12 -9.93 -7.34
CA ARG A 13 -3.54 -10.24 -7.60
C ARG A 13 -4.54 -9.18 -7.17
N LEU A 14 -4.22 -8.35 -6.17
CA LEU A 14 -5.14 -7.35 -5.65
C LEU A 14 -5.60 -6.39 -6.76
N ARG A 15 -6.90 -6.08 -6.75
CA ARG A 15 -7.53 -5.11 -7.64
C ARG A 15 -8.53 -4.26 -6.86
N PRO A 16 -8.68 -2.97 -7.21
CA PRO A 16 -9.70 -2.12 -6.59
C PRO A 16 -11.09 -2.73 -6.68
N CYS A 17 -11.94 -2.49 -5.68
CA CYS A 17 -13.36 -2.79 -5.76
C CYS A 17 -13.98 -2.17 -7.03
N SER A 18 -15.00 -2.84 -7.57
CA SER A 18 -15.70 -2.37 -8.77
C SER A 18 -16.13 -0.91 -8.64
N GLY A 19 -15.93 -0.13 -9.71
CA GLY A 19 -16.21 1.31 -9.73
C GLY A 19 -15.13 2.21 -9.12
N LYS A 20 -14.10 1.68 -8.43
CA LYS A 20 -13.01 2.50 -7.88
C LYS A 20 -11.86 2.65 -8.87
N ARG A 21 -11.40 3.90 -9.06
CA ARG A 21 -10.19 4.20 -9.85
C ARG A 21 -8.89 3.73 -9.19
N ALA A 22 -8.88 3.64 -7.87
CA ALA A 22 -7.76 3.09 -7.09
C ALA A 22 -8.23 2.65 -5.71
N GLU A 23 -7.48 1.75 -5.09
CA GLU A 23 -7.70 1.31 -3.72
C GLU A 23 -6.39 1.11 -2.98
N THR A 24 -6.40 1.42 -1.68
CA THR A 24 -5.23 1.31 -0.79
C THR A 24 -5.47 0.19 0.22
N TYR A 25 -4.59 -0.81 0.20
CA TYR A 25 -4.59 -1.98 1.08
C TYR A 25 -3.48 -1.81 2.12
N PHE A 26 -3.86 -1.65 3.38
CA PHE A 26 -2.90 -1.59 4.48
C PHE A 26 -2.35 -2.98 4.78
N ASP A 27 -1.04 -3.06 4.97
CA ASP A 27 -0.39 -4.32 5.30
C ASP A 27 -0.65 -4.70 6.76
N ARG A 28 -1.20 -5.90 6.96
CA ARG A 28 -1.43 -6.49 8.28
C ARG A 28 -0.47 -7.65 8.58
N ALA A 29 0.60 -7.82 7.79
CA ALA A 29 1.64 -8.77 8.13
C ALA A 29 2.31 -8.42 9.46
N LYS A 30 2.64 -9.45 10.26
CA LYS A 30 3.43 -9.27 11.48
C LYS A 30 4.79 -8.67 11.12
N GLY A 31 5.16 -7.55 11.76
CA GLY A 31 6.41 -6.84 11.50
C GLY A 31 6.34 -5.81 10.37
N ALA A 32 5.20 -5.66 9.68
CA ALA A 32 5.04 -4.56 8.73
C ALA A 32 5.01 -3.20 9.47
N PRO A 33 5.65 -2.15 8.93
CA PRO A 33 5.59 -0.83 9.54
C PRO A 33 4.14 -0.34 9.66
N PRO A 34 3.76 0.32 10.77
CA PRO A 34 2.44 0.93 10.90
C PRO A 34 2.16 1.91 9.76
N GLY A 35 1.05 1.72 9.06
CA GLY A 35 0.65 2.57 7.94
C GLY A 35 1.29 2.21 6.59
N PHE A 36 2.11 1.15 6.53
CA PHE A 36 2.59 0.60 5.26
C PHE A 36 1.42 0.06 4.44
N ALA A 37 1.37 0.40 3.15
CA ALA A 37 0.26 0.09 2.28
C ALA A 37 0.66 -0.09 0.82
N LEU A 38 -0.12 -0.91 0.11
CA LEU A 38 -0.12 -1.01 -1.35
C LEU A 38 -1.30 -0.23 -1.92
N ARG A 39 -1.03 0.73 -2.79
CA ARG A 39 -2.05 1.36 -3.63
C ARG A 39 -2.08 0.69 -4.99
N VAL A 40 -3.26 0.23 -5.39
CA VAL A 40 -3.51 -0.37 -6.72
C VAL A 40 -4.46 0.53 -7.48
N THR A 41 -4.16 0.86 -8.74
CA THR A 41 -5.09 1.58 -9.62
C THR A 41 -5.92 0.61 -10.46
N ALA A 42 -7.04 1.09 -11.02
CA ALA A 42 -7.86 0.30 -11.94
C ALA A 42 -7.09 -0.08 -13.22
N THR A 43 -6.12 0.73 -13.61
CA THR A 43 -5.18 0.46 -14.73
C THR A 43 -4.10 -0.57 -14.38
N GLY A 44 -4.01 -1.02 -13.13
CA GLY A 44 -3.06 -2.03 -12.68
C GLY A 44 -1.72 -1.49 -12.19
N ALA A 45 -1.55 -0.17 -12.05
CA ALA A 45 -0.37 0.38 -11.39
C ALA A 45 -0.39 0.01 -9.90
N ARG A 46 0.78 -0.33 -9.36
CA ARG A 46 0.96 -0.86 -8.00
C ARG A 46 2.10 -0.12 -7.32
N THR A 47 1.78 0.59 -6.24
CA THR A 47 2.73 1.49 -5.60
C THR A 47 2.68 1.33 -4.09
N TYR A 48 3.85 1.20 -3.47
CA TYR A 48 4.02 1.15 -2.03
C TYR A 48 4.05 2.55 -1.44
N TYR A 49 3.34 2.72 -0.33
CA TYR A 49 3.28 3.96 0.44
C TYR A 49 3.44 3.67 1.93
N LEU A 50 4.04 4.62 2.64
CA LEU A 50 3.91 4.76 4.08
C LEU A 50 2.94 5.91 4.38
N ILE A 51 1.84 5.61 5.05
CA ILE A 51 0.82 6.59 5.41
C ILE A 51 0.95 6.91 6.89
N TYR A 52 1.28 8.16 7.21
CA TYR A 52 1.59 8.58 8.57
C TYR A 52 0.96 9.93 8.90
N ARG A 53 1.02 10.31 10.18
CA ARG A 53 0.73 11.66 10.66
C ARG A 53 2.01 12.21 11.29
N SER A 54 2.36 13.44 10.95
CA SER A 54 3.45 14.14 11.64
C SER A 54 2.99 14.59 13.02
N SER A 55 3.92 14.69 13.96
CA SER A 55 3.63 15.27 15.27
C SER A 55 3.04 16.68 15.11
N GLY A 56 1.95 16.96 15.82
CA GLY A 56 1.24 18.25 15.73
C GLY A 56 0.34 18.44 14.51
N SER A 57 0.19 17.43 13.63
CA SER A 57 -0.73 17.49 12.49
C SER A 57 -1.77 16.38 12.50
N GLU A 58 -3.04 16.75 12.35
CA GLU A 58 -4.13 15.78 12.19
C GLU A 58 -4.19 15.19 10.77
N LYS A 59 -3.52 15.83 9.81
CA LYS A 59 -3.55 15.46 8.40
C LYS A 59 -2.70 14.21 8.15
N LYS A 60 -3.26 13.30 7.35
CA LYS A 60 -2.52 12.14 6.85
C LYS A 60 -1.61 12.57 5.71
N SER A 61 -0.35 12.16 5.78
CA SER A 61 0.64 12.30 4.72
C SER A 61 0.93 10.95 4.09
N PHE A 62 1.26 10.97 2.80
CA PHE A 62 1.58 9.78 2.02
C PHE A 62 3.02 9.91 1.54
N LEU A 63 3.89 9.07 2.07
CA LEU A 63 5.26 8.94 1.60
C LEU A 63 5.30 7.84 0.54
N TRP A 64 5.73 8.18 -0.67
CA TRP A 64 5.98 7.20 -1.72
C TRP A 64 7.23 6.38 -1.38
N VAL A 65 7.12 5.05 -1.43
CA VAL A 65 8.23 4.13 -1.11
C VAL A 65 8.81 3.54 -2.39
N GLY A 66 7.96 3.05 -3.29
CA GLY A 66 8.43 2.35 -4.49
C GLY A 66 7.32 1.83 -5.39
N ASP A 67 7.68 1.54 -6.64
CA ASP A 67 6.81 0.84 -7.58
C ASP A 67 7.00 -0.68 -7.46
N ALA A 68 5.89 -1.42 -7.37
CA ALA A 68 5.93 -2.87 -7.15
C ALA A 68 6.45 -3.69 -8.35
N THR A 69 6.65 -3.07 -9.52
CA THR A 69 7.34 -3.67 -10.67
C THR A 69 8.86 -3.57 -10.56
N ARG A 70 9.37 -2.67 -9.72
CA ARG A 70 10.81 -2.38 -9.57
C ARG A 70 11.36 -2.72 -8.20
N MET A 71 10.49 -2.87 -7.20
CA MET A 71 10.87 -3.10 -5.81
C MET A 71 10.07 -4.29 -5.26
N SER A 72 10.75 -5.20 -4.56
CA SER A 72 10.08 -6.32 -3.92
C SER A 72 9.28 -5.84 -2.69
N LEU A 73 8.29 -6.64 -2.29
CA LEU A 73 7.55 -6.36 -1.04
C LEU A 73 8.46 -6.38 0.20
N ALA A 74 9.53 -7.18 0.17
CA ALA A 74 10.46 -7.27 1.30
C ALA A 74 11.29 -6.00 1.43
N ASP A 75 11.81 -5.47 0.31
CA ASP A 75 12.63 -4.25 0.32
C ASP A 75 11.81 -2.99 0.63
N ALA A 76 10.52 -3.00 0.30
CA ALA A 76 9.62 -1.87 0.56
C ALA A 76 9.17 -1.76 2.02
N ARG A 77 9.24 -2.85 2.80
CA ARG A 77 8.80 -2.91 4.20
C ARG A 77 9.91 -2.48 5.14
#